data_AF-A0A518FWA6-F1
#
_entry.id   AF-A0A518FWA6-F1
#
_cell.length_a   1.000
_cell.length_b   1.000
_cell.length_c   1.000
_cell.angle_alpha   90.00
_cell.angle_beta   90.00
_cell.angle_gamma   90.00
#
_symmetry.space_group_name_H-M   'P 1'
#
loop_
_entity.id
_entity.type
_entity.pdbx_description
1 polymer ?
#
loop_
_entity_poly.entity_id
_entity_poly.type
_entity_poly.pdbx_seq_one_letter_code
_entity_poly.pdbx_strand_id
1 'polypeptide(L)'
;MGTTLHFLNHASVIIEYNDGQNQQMVMTDPWFQQPAFGSWLPNPPTAFHPALLASLSYDHPNFSFLISHGHDDHFDDQWLKLFNKDIRIFTANYDAPSVRNRLKALGFHNVVEVTPELSVHDLFRIRCFINTDVSNDDSLYTITTPDSMHCACERSVVPTEGGSGFDHQRGNRHGSGRAVGLHEPVQFRVGLPDDLSSDRGSVKNPDGKGD
;
A
#
# COMPACT_ATOMS: atom_id res chain seq x y z
N MET A 1 3.64 -3.21 -22.87
CA MET A 1 2.87 -2.08 -22.32
C MET A 1 1.80 -2.68 -21.43
N GLY A 2 1.66 -2.17 -20.21
CA GLY A 2 0.73 -2.70 -19.21
C GLY A 2 1.29 -2.71 -17.80
N THR A 3 0.49 -3.20 -16.87
CA THR A 3 0.87 -3.27 -15.45
C THR A 3 1.72 -4.50 -15.12
N THR A 4 2.78 -4.30 -14.35
CA THR A 4 3.65 -5.35 -13.80
C THR A 4 3.71 -5.23 -12.27
N LEU A 5 3.74 -6.38 -11.60
CA LEU A 5 3.90 -6.47 -10.15
C LEU A 5 5.26 -7.11 -9.84
N HIS A 6 6.09 -6.42 -9.06
CA HIS A 6 7.35 -6.96 -8.56
C HIS A 6 7.20 -7.21 -7.06
N PHE A 7 7.12 -8.47 -6.68
CA PHE A 7 7.08 -8.87 -5.28
C PHE A 7 8.47 -8.67 -4.64
N LEU A 8 8.52 -7.93 -3.53
CA LEU A 8 9.75 -7.77 -2.76
C LEU A 8 9.71 -8.66 -1.52
N ASN A 9 8.67 -8.51 -0.70
CA ASN A 9 8.37 -9.34 0.45
C ASN A 9 6.86 -9.26 0.76
N HIS A 10 6.41 -9.81 1.90
CA HIS A 10 4.99 -9.88 2.21
C HIS A 10 4.32 -8.51 2.41
N ALA A 11 5.02 -7.51 2.94
CA ALA A 11 4.50 -6.13 3.07
C ALA A 11 4.72 -5.30 1.79
N SER A 12 5.84 -5.53 1.10
CA SER A 12 6.28 -4.66 0.01
C SER A 12 6.10 -5.26 -1.39
N VAL A 13 5.38 -4.54 -2.25
CA VAL A 13 5.24 -4.83 -3.68
C VAL A 13 5.48 -3.54 -4.48
N ILE A 14 6.16 -3.63 -5.62
CA ILE A 14 6.21 -2.55 -6.60
C ILE A 14 5.13 -2.80 -7.66
N ILE A 15 4.24 -1.84 -7.81
CA ILE A 15 3.28 -1.79 -8.92
C ILE A 15 3.81 -0.80 -9.93
N GLU A 16 4.06 -1.28 -11.15
CA GLU A 16 4.57 -0.49 -12.26
C GLU A 16 3.57 -0.51 -13.42
N TYR A 17 3.32 0.64 -14.03
CA TYR A 17 2.64 0.72 -15.33
C TYR A 17 3.52 1.44 -16.34
N ASN A 18 3.55 0.91 -17.56
CA ASN A 18 4.31 1.47 -18.68
C ASN A 18 3.50 1.34 -19.99
N ASP A 19 3.22 2.47 -20.64
CA ASP A 19 2.50 2.56 -21.92
C ASP A 19 3.44 2.73 -23.15
N GLY A 20 4.75 2.64 -22.92
CA GLY A 20 5.82 2.81 -23.90
C GLY A 20 6.29 4.26 -24.08
N GLN A 21 5.57 5.23 -23.55
CA GLN A 21 5.94 6.66 -23.54
C GLN A 21 6.14 7.17 -22.12
N ASN A 22 5.31 6.71 -21.20
CA ASN A 22 5.30 7.05 -19.79
C ASN A 22 5.45 5.78 -18.95
N GLN A 23 6.10 5.94 -17.80
CA GLN A 23 6.28 4.90 -16.80
C GLN A 23 6.01 5.51 -15.42
N GLN A 24 5.29 4.79 -14.58
CA GLN A 24 5.04 5.16 -13.18
C GLN A 24 5.17 3.93 -12.28
N MET A 25 5.77 4.12 -11.11
CA MET A 25 5.99 3.07 -10.13
C MET A 25 5.55 3.53 -8.74
N VAL A 26 4.91 2.64 -7.99
CA VAL A 26 4.65 2.81 -6.56
C VAL A 26 5.13 1.58 -5.81
N MET A 27 5.96 1.78 -4.80
CA MET A 27 6.39 0.73 -3.87
C MET A 27 5.57 0.85 -2.58
N THR A 28 4.88 -0.23 -2.21
CA THR A 28 4.12 -0.29 -0.97
C THR A 28 5.05 -0.61 0.20
N ASP A 29 4.78 0.00 1.36
CA ASP A 29 5.27 -0.36 2.69
C ASP A 29 6.75 -0.76 2.72
N PRO A 30 7.67 0.22 2.53
CA PRO A 30 9.09 -0.03 2.35
C PRO A 30 9.73 -0.64 3.62
N TRP A 31 9.79 -1.97 3.65
CA TRP A 31 10.43 -2.74 4.72
C TRP A 31 11.51 -3.68 4.16
N PHE A 32 12.71 -3.69 4.75
CA PHE A 32 13.83 -4.48 4.24
C PHE A 32 14.46 -5.42 5.28
N GLN A 33 14.98 -4.89 6.39
CA GLN A 33 15.68 -5.75 7.36
C GLN A 33 15.65 -5.24 8.81
N GLN A 34 15.09 -4.06 9.07
CA GLN A 34 14.91 -3.63 10.46
C GLN A 34 13.91 -4.55 11.17
N PRO A 35 14.25 -5.13 12.33
CA PRO A 35 13.33 -6.03 13.02
C PRO A 35 12.09 -5.28 13.51
N ALA A 36 10.92 -5.63 12.98
CA ALA A 36 9.65 -5.14 13.51
C ALA A 36 9.34 -5.84 14.83
N PHE A 37 8.76 -5.11 15.77
CA PHE A 37 8.41 -5.63 17.11
C PHE A 37 9.59 -6.39 17.79
N GLY A 38 10.82 -5.96 17.50
CA GLY A 38 12.07 -6.50 18.05
C GLY A 38 12.59 -7.81 17.44
N SER A 39 11.82 -8.52 16.61
CA SER A 39 12.27 -9.83 16.08
C SER A 39 11.70 -10.23 14.71
N TRP A 40 10.64 -9.57 14.22
CA TRP A 40 10.05 -9.91 12.95
C TRP A 40 10.92 -9.40 11.82
N LEU A 41 11.17 -10.24 10.83
CA LEU A 41 11.91 -9.90 9.62
C LEU A 41 11.05 -10.27 8.41
N PRO A 42 11.27 -9.64 7.26
CA PRO A 42 10.59 -10.04 6.04
C PRO A 42 10.83 -11.52 5.75
N ASN A 43 9.72 -12.24 5.56
CA ASN A 43 9.75 -13.64 5.14
C ASN A 43 8.72 -13.84 4.01
N PRO A 44 9.14 -14.23 2.80
CA PRO A 44 10.54 -14.40 2.39
C PRO A 44 11.32 -13.08 2.45
N PRO A 45 12.65 -13.12 2.62
CA PRO A 45 13.48 -11.92 2.63
C PRO A 45 13.44 -11.23 1.27
N THR A 46 13.59 -9.91 1.27
CA THR A 46 13.64 -9.12 0.03
C THR A 46 14.78 -9.59 -0.86
N ALA A 47 14.45 -10.10 -2.05
CA ALA A 47 15.43 -10.68 -2.97
C ALA A 47 16.29 -9.62 -3.69
N PHE A 48 15.86 -8.35 -3.68
CA PHE A 48 16.56 -7.25 -4.32
C PHE A 48 17.51 -6.55 -3.34
N HIS A 49 18.68 -6.14 -3.86
CA HIS A 49 19.63 -5.39 -3.05
C HIS A 49 19.05 -3.99 -2.73
N PRO A 50 19.10 -3.53 -1.45
CA PRO A 50 18.43 -2.31 -1.01
C PRO A 50 18.90 -1.05 -1.73
N ALA A 51 20.19 -1.02 -2.12
CA ALA A 51 20.75 0.11 -2.89
C ALA A 51 20.22 0.18 -4.33
N LEU A 52 19.89 -0.96 -4.96
CA LEU A 52 19.30 -0.97 -6.31
C LEU A 52 17.88 -0.41 -6.28
N LEU A 53 17.10 -0.78 -5.26
CA LEU A 53 15.77 -0.21 -5.08
C LEU A 53 15.83 1.29 -4.74
N ALA A 54 16.83 1.70 -3.95
CA ALA A 54 17.06 3.12 -3.67
C ALA A 54 17.43 3.90 -4.94
N SER A 55 18.24 3.35 -5.85
CA SER A 55 18.62 4.06 -7.09
C SER A 55 17.41 4.34 -8.00
N LEU A 56 16.36 3.50 -7.97
CA LEU A 56 15.12 3.77 -8.70
C LEU A 56 14.51 5.13 -8.36
N SER A 57 14.62 5.57 -7.10
CA SER A 57 14.11 6.88 -6.67
C SER A 57 14.88 8.09 -7.19
N TYR A 58 16.08 7.88 -7.72
CA TYR A 58 16.89 8.93 -8.35
C TYR A 58 16.77 8.88 -9.87
N ASP A 59 16.66 7.68 -10.45
CA ASP A 59 16.67 7.48 -11.91
C ASP A 59 15.28 7.60 -12.53
N HIS A 60 14.21 7.28 -11.78
CA HIS A 60 12.83 7.33 -12.27
C HIS A 60 12.04 8.47 -11.59
N PRO A 61 11.71 9.56 -12.32
CA PRO A 61 11.03 10.72 -11.74
C PRO A 61 9.60 10.42 -11.25
N ASN A 62 8.98 9.36 -11.76
CA ASN A 62 7.63 8.92 -11.38
C ASN A 62 7.65 7.71 -10.42
N PHE A 63 8.73 7.55 -9.65
CA PHE A 63 8.81 6.59 -8.56
C PHE A 63 8.22 7.20 -7.27
N SER A 64 7.39 6.43 -6.57
CA SER A 64 6.69 6.88 -5.38
C SER A 64 6.60 5.78 -4.33
N PHE A 65 6.34 6.18 -3.08
CA PHE A 65 5.98 5.26 -2.02
C PHE A 65 4.49 5.32 -1.71
N LEU A 66 3.95 4.21 -1.24
CA LEU A 66 2.69 4.16 -0.52
C LEU A 66 2.96 3.53 0.84
N ILE A 67 2.60 4.24 1.91
CA ILE A 67 2.78 3.78 3.29
C ILE A 67 1.40 3.61 3.93
N SER A 68 1.07 2.36 4.25
CA SER A 68 -0.25 1.94 4.67
C SER A 68 -0.54 2.17 6.15
N HIS A 69 0.51 2.21 6.96
CA HIS A 69 0.53 2.64 8.35
C HIS A 69 1.98 2.76 8.87
N GLY A 70 2.11 3.19 10.11
CA GLY A 70 3.40 3.55 10.71
C GLY A 70 4.06 2.48 11.57
N HIS A 71 3.79 1.18 11.37
CA HIS A 71 4.54 0.13 12.08
C HIS A 71 5.87 -0.20 11.40
N ASP A 72 6.80 -0.78 12.15
CA ASP A 72 8.17 -1.02 11.69
C ASP A 72 8.28 -2.13 10.62
N ASP A 73 7.25 -2.97 10.48
CA ASP A 73 7.08 -3.95 9.38
C ASP A 73 6.55 -3.33 8.09
N HIS A 74 6.20 -2.04 8.11
CA HIS A 74 5.77 -1.29 6.92
C HIS A 74 6.65 -0.06 6.66
N PHE A 75 7.54 0.26 7.61
CA PHE A 75 8.32 1.48 7.63
C PHE A 75 9.73 1.22 8.19
N ASP A 76 10.69 0.98 7.31
CA ASP A 76 12.11 0.80 7.69
C ASP A 76 12.87 2.13 7.63
N ASP A 77 13.03 2.81 8.79
CA ASP A 77 13.72 4.11 8.85
C ASP A 77 15.16 4.07 8.32
N GLN A 78 15.87 2.94 8.50
CA GLN A 78 17.26 2.84 8.08
C GLN A 78 17.36 2.72 6.56
N TRP A 79 16.46 1.95 5.96
CA TRP A 79 16.41 1.80 4.53
C TRP A 79 15.91 3.07 3.83
N LEU A 80 14.87 3.71 4.38
CA LEU A 80 14.30 4.95 3.87
C LEU A 80 15.29 6.13 3.81
N LYS A 81 16.35 6.12 4.62
CA LYS A 81 17.43 7.12 4.54
C LYS A 81 18.13 7.14 3.18
N LEU A 82 18.18 6.00 2.47
CA LEU A 82 18.91 5.88 1.20
C LEU A 82 18.18 6.53 0.01
N PHE A 83 16.86 6.68 0.09
CA PHE A 83 16.03 7.14 -1.02
C PHE A 83 16.08 8.65 -1.22
N ASN A 84 15.80 9.09 -2.44
CA ASN A 84 15.64 10.50 -2.78
C ASN A 84 14.50 11.13 -1.94
N LYS A 85 14.75 12.30 -1.32
CA LYS A 85 13.79 12.96 -0.42
C LYS A 85 12.71 13.75 -1.14
N ASP A 86 12.86 13.96 -2.45
CA ASP A 86 11.91 14.66 -3.31
C ASP A 86 10.78 13.76 -3.82
N ILE A 87 10.91 12.43 -3.67
CA ILE A 87 9.89 11.50 -4.16
C ILE A 87 8.54 11.74 -3.51
N ARG A 88 7.48 11.48 -4.29
CA ARG A 88 6.12 11.53 -3.79
C ARG A 88 5.85 10.34 -2.87
N ILE A 89 5.23 10.61 -1.73
CA ILE A 89 4.83 9.57 -0.77
C ILE A 89 3.34 9.69 -0.52
N PHE A 90 2.61 8.59 -0.71
CA PHE A 90 1.19 8.47 -0.42
C PHE A 90 1.00 7.83 0.94
N THR A 91 0.15 8.42 1.76
CA THR A 91 -0.31 7.83 3.03
C THR A 91 -1.67 8.40 3.36
N ALA A 92 -2.46 7.77 4.23
CA ALA A 92 -3.80 8.22 4.51
C ALA A 92 -3.75 9.42 5.46
N ASN A 93 -4.80 10.22 5.45
CA ASN A 93 -4.98 11.26 6.45
C ASN A 93 -5.45 10.64 7.79
N TYR A 94 -4.56 9.98 8.51
CA TYR A 94 -4.86 9.44 9.85
C TYR A 94 -5.04 10.56 10.87
N ASP A 95 -5.79 10.26 11.94
CA ASP A 95 -5.93 11.17 13.08
C ASP A 95 -4.57 11.39 13.77
N ALA A 96 -3.74 10.34 13.87
CA ALA A 96 -2.41 10.45 14.43
C ALA A 96 -1.38 10.89 13.36
N PRO A 97 -0.55 11.91 13.64
CA PRO A 97 0.46 12.38 12.68
C PRO A 97 1.73 11.49 12.66
N SER A 98 1.66 10.23 13.10
CA SER A 98 2.82 9.37 13.36
C SER A 98 3.66 9.12 12.10
N VAL A 99 3.03 8.64 11.02
CA VAL A 99 3.69 8.41 9.72
C VAL A 99 4.31 9.70 9.18
N ARG A 100 3.55 10.79 9.19
CA ARG A 100 4.00 12.11 8.72
C ARG A 100 5.21 12.60 9.50
N ASN A 101 5.20 12.45 10.83
CA ASN A 101 6.31 12.85 11.68
C ASN A 101 7.56 12.01 11.43
N ARG A 102 7.42 10.69 11.24
CA ARG A 102 8.54 9.80 10.88
C ARG A 102 9.14 10.19 9.53
N LEU A 103 8.31 10.38 8.51
CA LEU A 103 8.74 10.83 7.18
C LEU A 103 9.48 12.17 7.22
N LYS A 104 8.93 13.14 7.96
CA LYS A 104 9.54 14.46 8.14
C LYS A 104 10.88 14.37 8.87
N ALA A 105 11.00 13.52 9.89
CA ALA A 105 12.25 13.29 10.61
C ALA A 105 13.34 12.70 9.71
N LEU A 106 12.96 11.95 8.67
CA LEU A 106 13.87 11.42 7.64
C LEU A 106 14.17 12.42 6.50
N GLY A 107 13.52 13.60 6.50
CA GLY A 107 13.74 14.66 5.51
C GLY A 107 12.83 14.61 4.28
N PHE A 108 11.88 13.67 4.22
CA PHE A 108 10.87 13.70 3.17
C PHE A 108 9.92 14.88 3.35
N HIS A 109 9.55 15.52 2.25
CA HIS A 109 8.72 16.73 2.26
C HIS A 109 7.57 16.71 1.24
N ASN A 110 7.56 15.74 0.32
CA ASN A 110 6.54 15.58 -0.71
C ASN A 110 5.54 14.47 -0.32
N VAL A 111 4.81 14.70 0.76
CA VAL A 111 3.80 13.75 1.28
C VAL A 111 2.42 14.18 0.81
N VAL A 112 1.69 13.24 0.22
CA VAL A 112 0.31 13.39 -0.27
C VAL A 112 -0.61 12.54 0.59
N GLU A 113 -1.48 13.22 1.33
CA GLU A 113 -2.52 12.58 2.14
C GLU A 113 -3.65 12.10 1.23
N VAL A 114 -3.87 10.79 1.19
CA VAL A 114 -4.92 10.15 0.40
C VAL A 114 -6.22 10.18 1.20
N THR A 115 -7.33 10.44 0.51
CA THR A 115 -8.69 10.32 1.04
C THR A 115 -9.49 9.34 0.17
N PRO A 116 -10.68 8.88 0.62
CA PRO A 116 -11.54 8.05 -0.22
C PRO A 116 -11.96 8.71 -1.54
N GLU A 117 -12.02 10.04 -1.56
CA GLU A 117 -12.42 10.87 -2.71
C GLU A 117 -11.23 11.36 -3.54
N LEU A 118 -10.04 11.47 -2.93
CA LEU A 118 -8.86 11.98 -3.61
C LEU A 118 -8.33 10.94 -4.59
N SER A 119 -8.49 11.24 -5.87
CA SER A 119 -7.81 10.53 -6.96
C SER A 119 -6.55 11.32 -7.30
N VAL A 120 -5.38 10.83 -6.93
CA VAL A 120 -4.13 11.35 -7.52
C VAL A 120 -4.15 10.93 -8.98
N HIS A 121 -3.89 11.86 -9.90
CA HIS A 121 -4.03 11.65 -11.34
C HIS A 121 -2.68 11.84 -12.03
N ASP A 122 -2.06 10.72 -12.38
CA ASP A 122 -1.07 10.57 -13.46
C ASP A 122 -1.50 9.32 -14.25
N LEU A 123 -0.77 8.22 -14.18
CA LEU A 123 -1.18 6.90 -14.70
C LEU A 123 -1.90 6.07 -13.64
N PHE A 124 -1.74 6.39 -12.36
CA PHE A 124 -2.40 5.71 -11.26
C PHE A 124 -3.56 6.52 -10.71
N ARG A 125 -4.60 5.83 -10.24
CA ARG A 125 -5.62 6.37 -9.34
C ARG A 125 -5.54 5.62 -8.01
N ILE A 126 -5.17 6.32 -6.94
CA ILE A 126 -5.00 5.75 -5.60
C ILE A 126 -6.13 6.25 -4.71
N ARG A 127 -6.78 5.35 -3.96
CA ARG A 127 -7.78 5.68 -2.93
C ARG A 127 -7.49 4.88 -1.66
N CYS A 128 -7.90 5.40 -0.51
CA CYS A 128 -7.76 4.72 0.77
C CYS A 128 -9.12 4.54 1.48
N PHE A 129 -9.16 3.60 2.41
CA PHE A 129 -10.26 3.38 3.34
C PHE A 129 -9.68 3.06 4.73
N ILE A 130 -10.07 3.84 5.73
CA ILE A 130 -9.71 3.62 7.13
C ILE A 130 -10.91 2.97 7.82
N ASN A 131 -10.69 1.84 8.49
CA ASN A 131 -11.73 1.18 9.29
C ASN A 131 -11.60 1.59 10.76
N THR A 132 -12.28 2.68 11.13
CA THR A 132 -12.21 3.27 12.47
C THR A 132 -12.77 2.37 13.58
N ASP A 133 -13.52 1.31 13.24
CA ASP A 133 -13.97 0.32 14.22
C ASP A 133 -12.82 -0.63 14.65
N VAL A 134 -11.74 -0.69 13.88
CA VAL A 134 -10.58 -1.55 14.11
C VAL A 134 -9.35 -0.74 14.50
N SER A 135 -9.01 0.29 13.72
CA SER A 135 -7.86 1.16 13.93
C SER A 135 -8.07 2.50 13.23
N ASN A 136 -7.60 3.58 13.85
CA ASN A 136 -7.59 4.92 13.24
C ASN A 136 -6.28 5.22 12.49
N ASP A 137 -5.30 4.33 12.61
CA ASP A 137 -3.93 4.52 12.10
C ASP A 137 -3.54 3.45 11.07
N ASP A 138 -4.53 2.74 10.51
CA ASP A 138 -4.37 1.68 9.51
C ASP A 138 -5.37 1.88 8.36
N SER A 139 -4.96 1.55 7.14
CA SER A 139 -5.77 1.80 5.95
C SER A 139 -5.55 0.79 4.84
N LEU A 140 -6.67 0.43 4.20
CA LEU A 140 -6.71 -0.30 2.94
C LEU A 140 -6.52 0.68 1.78
N TYR A 141 -5.72 0.31 0.78
CA TYR A 141 -5.59 1.08 -0.46
C TYR A 141 -6.09 0.31 -1.66
N THR A 142 -6.62 1.07 -2.62
CA THR A 142 -6.82 0.62 -3.99
C THR A 142 -5.95 1.44 -4.92
N ILE A 143 -5.19 0.77 -5.78
CA ILE A 143 -4.36 1.36 -6.83
C ILE A 143 -4.92 0.87 -8.16
N THR A 144 -5.51 1.78 -8.93
CA THR A 144 -6.02 1.49 -10.27
C THR A 144 -5.03 2.02 -11.30
N THR A 145 -4.57 1.14 -12.18
CA THR A 145 -3.84 1.48 -13.41
C THR A 145 -4.83 1.44 -14.60
N PRO A 146 -4.44 1.81 -15.83
CA PRO A 146 -5.36 1.78 -16.96
C PRO A 146 -5.88 0.38 -17.33
N ASP A 147 -5.14 -0.69 -17.02
CA ASP A 147 -5.45 -2.07 -17.37
C ASP A 147 -5.73 -2.99 -16.16
N SER A 148 -5.53 -2.53 -14.93
CA SER A 148 -5.77 -3.35 -13.72
C SER A 148 -6.13 -2.55 -12.47
N MET A 149 -6.65 -3.25 -11.46
CA MET A 149 -6.90 -2.71 -10.12
C MET A 149 -6.25 -3.64 -9.10
N HIS A 150 -5.55 -3.05 -8.14
CA HIS A 150 -4.84 -3.74 -7.07
C HIS A 150 -5.33 -3.22 -5.72
N CYS A 151 -5.45 -4.12 -4.75
CA CYS A 151 -5.76 -3.77 -3.37
C CYS A 151 -4.55 -4.10 -2.50
N ALA A 152 -4.05 -3.11 -1.75
CA ALA A 152 -3.03 -3.31 -0.73
C ALA A 152 -3.72 -3.22 0.64
N CYS A 153 -3.83 -4.37 1.30
CA CYS A 153 -4.50 -4.53 2.60
C CYS A 153 -3.58 -5.32 3.51
N GLU A 154 -3.22 -4.74 4.65
CA GLU A 154 -2.45 -5.42 5.67
C GLU A 154 -3.27 -5.36 6.97
N ARG A 155 -3.28 -6.46 7.71
CA ARG A 155 -3.96 -6.53 9.01
C ARG A 155 -2.86 -6.63 10.06
N SER A 156 -2.58 -5.53 10.75
CA SER A 156 -1.83 -5.59 12.00
C SER A 156 -2.67 -6.28 13.07
N VAL A 157 -2.69 -7.62 13.11
CA VAL A 157 -3.20 -8.36 14.28
C VAL A 157 -2.08 -8.38 15.31
N VAL A 158 -2.06 -7.39 16.19
CA VAL A 158 -1.36 -7.57 17.46
C VAL A 158 -2.17 -8.63 18.23
N PRO A 159 -1.60 -9.78 18.62
CA PRO A 159 -2.30 -10.69 19.52
C PRO A 159 -2.49 -9.94 20.84
N THR A 160 -3.72 -9.53 21.14
CA THR A 160 -4.08 -9.07 22.47
C THR A 160 -4.00 -10.28 23.40
N GLU A 161 -2.87 -10.46 24.07
CA GLU A 161 -2.86 -11.25 25.29
C GLU A 161 -3.68 -10.51 26.36
N GLY A 162 -4.67 -11.18 26.92
CA GLY A 162 -5.31 -10.74 28.15
C GLY A 162 -6.66 -11.38 28.41
N GLY A 163 -6.69 -12.46 29.20
CA GLY A 163 -7.97 -13.04 29.61
C GLY A 163 -8.00 -14.21 30.60
N SER A 164 -7.02 -14.41 31.49
CA SER A 164 -7.26 -14.80 32.91
C SER A 164 -5.99 -15.22 33.66
N GLY A 165 -5.72 -14.51 34.77
CA GLY A 165 -5.09 -15.04 35.99
C GLY A 165 -3.65 -15.51 35.93
N PHE A 166 -2.69 -14.62 36.24
CA PHE A 166 -1.37 -15.04 36.72
C PHE A 166 -1.44 -15.28 38.23
N ASP A 167 -1.71 -16.53 38.62
CA ASP A 167 -1.48 -17.04 39.97
C ASP A 167 -0.03 -17.55 40.10
N HIS A 168 0.56 -17.25 41.24
CA HIS A 168 1.96 -17.39 41.54
C HIS A 168 2.22 -18.80 42.09
N GLN A 169 2.40 -19.83 41.25
CA GLN A 169 3.20 -21.02 41.57
C GLN A 169 3.17 -22.12 40.49
N ARG A 170 4.36 -22.72 40.27
CA ARG A 170 4.65 -24.07 39.74
C ARG A 170 4.52 -24.32 38.23
N GLY A 171 5.63 -24.79 37.67
CA GLY A 171 5.63 -26.11 37.03
C GLY A 171 5.57 -26.13 35.50
N ASN A 172 6.76 -26.15 34.91
CA ASN A 172 7.16 -26.93 33.73
C ASN A 172 6.03 -27.72 33.03
N ARG A 173 5.60 -27.28 31.83
CA ARG A 173 5.02 -28.17 30.80
C ARG A 173 5.44 -27.71 29.41
N HIS A 174 6.08 -28.63 28.68
CA HIS A 174 6.18 -28.59 27.23
C HIS A 174 4.78 -28.67 26.60
N GLY A 175 4.43 -27.70 25.77
CA GLY A 175 3.25 -27.71 24.91
C GLY A 175 3.69 -27.57 23.46
N SER A 176 3.53 -28.63 22.68
CA SER A 176 3.75 -28.63 21.23
C SER A 176 2.62 -27.82 20.56
N GLY A 177 2.92 -26.58 20.18
CA GLY A 177 2.05 -25.75 19.33
C GLY A 177 2.10 -26.25 17.89
N ARG A 178 0.97 -26.75 17.38
CA ARG A 178 0.76 -27.07 15.97
C ARG A 178 0.58 -25.75 15.21
N ALA A 179 1.44 -25.48 14.24
CA ALA A 179 1.20 -24.41 13.27
C ALA A 179 -0.10 -24.73 12.51
N VAL A 180 -1.11 -23.86 12.64
CA VAL A 180 -2.34 -23.95 11.85
C VAL A 180 -2.05 -23.29 10.51
N GLY A 181 -2.38 -24.01 9.44
CA GLY A 181 -1.86 -23.81 8.09
C GLY A 181 -2.10 -22.43 7.48
N LEU A 182 -1.18 -22.09 6.56
CA LEU A 182 -1.25 -20.97 5.65
C LEU A 182 -2.58 -21.00 4.89
N HIS A 183 -3.41 -19.98 5.06
CA HIS A 183 -4.51 -19.72 4.15
C HIS A 183 -3.93 -19.04 2.90
N GLU A 184 -4.18 -19.66 1.74
CA GLU A 184 -3.87 -19.12 0.42
C GLU A 184 -4.37 -17.67 0.26
N PRO A 185 -3.64 -16.80 -0.44
CA PRO A 185 -4.10 -15.44 -0.71
C PRO A 185 -5.41 -15.47 -1.50
N VAL A 186 -6.44 -14.82 -0.96
CA VAL A 186 -7.72 -14.67 -1.64
C VAL A 186 -7.57 -13.64 -2.76
N GLN A 187 -7.40 -14.10 -3.99
CA GLN A 187 -7.48 -13.23 -5.17
C GLN A 187 -8.94 -12.88 -5.46
N PHE A 188 -9.35 -11.65 -5.15
CA PHE A 188 -10.61 -11.09 -5.65
C PHE A 188 -10.39 -10.53 -7.06
N ARG A 189 -10.93 -11.22 -8.08
CA ARG A 189 -11.05 -10.67 -9.43
C ARG A 189 -12.37 -9.91 -9.52
N VAL A 190 -12.33 -8.60 -9.31
CA VAL A 190 -13.51 -7.75 -9.55
C VAL A 190 -13.64 -7.59 -11.06
N GLY A 191 -14.72 -8.13 -11.64
CA GLY A 191 -15.06 -7.92 -13.03
C GLY A 191 -15.32 -6.44 -13.29
N LEU A 192 -14.71 -5.88 -14.33
CA LEU A 192 -15.11 -4.57 -14.84
C LEU A 192 -16.57 -4.68 -15.31
N PRO A 193 -17.44 -3.69 -15.02
CA PRO A 193 -18.77 -3.68 -15.58
C PRO A 193 -18.69 -3.50 -17.11
N ASP A 194 -19.26 -4.45 -17.83
CA ASP A 194 -19.54 -4.35 -19.26
C ASP A 194 -20.74 -3.42 -19.47
N ASP A 195 -20.54 -2.09 -19.56
CA ASP A 195 -21.27 -1.19 -20.47
C ASP A 195 -20.76 0.26 -20.46
N LEU A 196 -19.86 0.58 -21.39
CA LEU A 196 -19.75 1.96 -21.88
C LEU A 196 -19.93 1.94 -23.38
N SER A 197 -21.15 1.63 -23.83
CA SER A 197 -21.54 1.94 -25.19
C SER A 197 -23.02 2.29 -25.29
N SER A 198 -23.27 3.47 -25.86
CA SER A 198 -24.54 4.04 -26.31
C SER A 198 -25.41 4.75 -25.26
N ASP A 199 -25.03 5.98 -24.94
CA ASP A 199 -26.03 7.05 -24.91
C ASP A 199 -25.62 8.14 -25.91
N ARG A 200 -26.03 7.95 -27.17
CA ARG A 200 -25.96 9.02 -28.17
C ARG A 200 -27.13 9.94 -27.86
N GLY A 201 -26.80 11.11 -27.30
CA GLY A 201 -27.75 12.19 -27.04
C GLY A 201 -28.66 12.45 -28.24
N SER A 202 -29.95 12.47 -27.97
CA SER A 202 -30.96 12.98 -28.89
C SER A 202 -30.87 14.51 -28.89
N VAL A 203 -30.17 15.06 -29.88
CA VAL A 203 -30.21 16.49 -30.20
C VAL A 203 -31.61 16.82 -30.70
N LYS A 204 -32.38 17.56 -29.90
CA LYS A 204 -33.61 18.21 -30.37
C LYS A 204 -33.22 19.40 -31.25
N ASN A 205 -33.53 19.33 -32.54
CA ASN A 205 -33.45 20.48 -33.43
C ASN A 205 -34.46 21.55 -32.97
N PRO A 206 -34.01 22.79 -32.70
CA PRO A 206 -34.91 23.91 -32.54
C PRO A 206 -35.10 24.52 -33.92
N ASP A 207 -36.10 24.07 -34.66
CA ASP A 207 -36.80 24.91 -35.63
C ASP A 207 -37.98 24.12 -36.22
N GLY A 208 -39.18 24.53 -35.80
CA GLY A 208 -40.41 24.06 -36.40
C GLY A 208 -40.55 24.66 -37.79
N LYS A 209 -40.66 23.79 -38.80
CA LYS A 209 -41.56 23.89 -39.96
C LYS A 209 -41.41 22.61 -40.78
N GLY A 210 -42.55 21.94 -40.99
CA GLY A 210 -42.65 20.84 -41.94
C GLY A 210 -42.52 21.33 -43.37
N ASP A 211 -41.98 20.47 -44.22
CA ASP A 211 -42.76 19.64 -45.16
C ASP A 211 -42.00 18.32 -45.41
#